data_AF-A0A9D2AJ40-F1
#
_entry.id   AF-A0A9D2AJ40-F1
#
_cell.length_a   1.000
_cell.length_b   1.000
_cell.length_c   1.000
_cell.angle_alpha   90.00
_cell.angle_beta   90.00
_cell.angle_gamma   90.00
#
_symmetry.space_group_name_H-M   'P 1'
#
loop_
_entity.id
_entity.type
_entity.pdbx_description
1 polymer ?
#
loop_
_entity_poly.entity_id
_entity_poly.type
_entity_poly.pdbx_seq_one_letter_code
_entity_poly.pdbx_strand_id
1 'polypeptide(L)'
;MAFLDNLGKKAQAVASAAGEKAKMTADIAKLNMQIASEQREIEKDYKTIGEWYMAEHADEAPEAIADVVAAVKAAKEKIAELENMKEQRRAADEDVLHAEGAVVEEQQPPVERVCPVCGNTSDGKFCPQCGAPMGE
;
A
#
# COMPACT_ATOMS: atom_id res chain seq x y z
N MET A 1 33.83 15.41 63.79
CA MET A 1 33.70 15.60 62.33
C MET A 1 33.78 14.30 61.51
N ALA A 2 34.31 13.17 62.04
CA ALA A 2 34.53 11.94 61.28
C ALA A 2 33.27 11.18 60.76
N PHE A 3 32.06 11.49 61.26
CA PHE A 3 30.83 10.78 60.85
C PHE A 3 30.32 11.24 59.48
N LEU A 4 30.34 12.56 59.20
CA LEU A 4 29.91 13.13 57.93
C LEU A 4 30.87 12.77 56.78
N ASP A 5 32.18 12.71 57.05
CA ASP A 5 33.18 12.28 56.06
C ASP A 5 33.00 10.82 55.63
N ASN A 6 32.65 9.92 56.55
CA ASN A 6 32.39 8.52 56.22
C ASN A 6 31.07 8.34 55.45
N LEU A 7 30.05 9.15 55.76
CA LEU A 7 28.80 9.16 55.01
C LEU A 7 29.02 9.68 53.58
N GLY A 8 29.79 10.76 53.41
CA GLY A 8 30.15 11.32 52.10
C GLY A 8 30.95 10.33 51.24
N LYS A 9 31.94 9.64 51.82
CA LYS A 9 32.72 8.61 51.11
C LYS A 9 31.86 7.42 50.66
N LYS A 10 30.91 6.98 51.50
CA LYS A 10 29.95 5.92 51.13
C LYS A 10 28.99 6.36 50.03
N ALA A 11 28.45 7.58 50.13
CA ALA A 11 27.58 8.14 49.10
C ALA A 11 28.31 8.26 47.75
N GLN A 12 29.57 8.72 47.76
CA GLN A 12 30.40 8.80 46.57
C GLN A 12 30.68 7.42 45.95
N ALA A 13 31.01 6.41 46.76
CA ALA A 13 31.25 5.05 46.25
C ALA A 13 29.99 4.44 45.61
N VAL A 14 28.82 4.66 46.22
CA VAL A 14 27.53 4.21 45.66
C VAL A 14 27.21 4.95 44.35
N ALA A 15 27.44 6.27 44.29
CA ALA A 15 27.24 7.06 43.08
C ALA A 15 28.17 6.61 41.94
N SER A 16 29.46 6.37 42.24
CA SER A 16 30.43 5.83 41.27
C SER A 16 30.02 4.46 40.76
N ALA A 17 29.64 3.52 41.65
CA ALA A 17 29.18 2.19 41.25
C ALA A 17 27.89 2.24 40.41
N ALA A 18 26.95 3.11 40.75
CA ALA A 18 25.73 3.32 39.96
C ALA A 18 26.05 3.89 38.56
N GLY A 19 26.99 4.83 38.47
CA GLY A 19 27.46 5.40 37.21
C GLY A 19 28.16 4.38 36.31
N GLU A 20 29.05 3.54 36.88
CA GLU A 20 29.69 2.44 36.14
C GLU A 20 28.68 1.43 35.61
N LYS A 21 27.69 1.04 36.43
CA LYS A 21 26.62 0.13 36.00
C LYS A 21 25.75 0.73 34.89
N ALA A 22 25.45 2.03 34.98
CA ALA A 22 24.72 2.73 33.93
C ALA A 22 25.53 2.76 32.62
N LYS A 23 26.84 3.02 32.68
CA LYS A 23 27.73 2.99 31.51
C LYS A 23 27.80 1.60 30.89
N MET A 24 28.00 0.54 31.69
CA MET A 24 28.00 -0.83 31.20
C MET A 24 26.69 -1.20 30.51
N THR A 25 25.55 -0.77 31.06
CA THR A 25 24.23 -1.03 30.46
C THR A 25 24.08 -0.29 29.13
N ALA A 26 24.57 0.95 29.02
CA ALA A 26 24.59 1.70 27.77
C ALA A 26 25.51 1.06 26.72
N ASP A 27 26.68 0.58 27.12
CA ASP A 27 27.61 -0.14 26.24
C ASP A 27 27.00 -1.45 25.72
N ILE A 28 26.32 -2.22 26.58
CA ILE A 28 25.57 -3.43 26.18
C ILE A 28 24.46 -3.08 25.20
N ALA A 29 23.69 -2.02 25.48
CA ALA A 29 22.61 -1.59 24.58
C ALA A 29 23.16 -1.19 23.20
N LYS A 30 24.30 -0.49 23.16
CA LYS A 30 24.98 -0.13 21.91
C LYS A 30 25.44 -1.38 21.14
N LEU A 31 26.05 -2.34 21.82
CA LEU A 31 26.46 -3.61 21.20
C LEU A 31 25.26 -4.39 20.65
N ASN A 32 24.15 -4.46 21.39
CA ASN A 32 22.94 -5.13 20.93
C ASN A 32 22.35 -4.47 19.68
N MET A 33 22.38 -3.13 19.60
CA MET A 33 21.95 -2.42 18.38
C MET A 33 22.86 -2.73 17.18
N GLN A 34 24.18 -2.81 17.39
CA GLN A 34 25.11 -3.18 16.33
C GLN A 34 24.88 -4.63 15.87
N ILE A 35 24.72 -5.57 16.80
CA ILE A 35 24.38 -6.97 16.49
C ILE A 35 23.10 -7.06 15.67
N ALA A 36 22.04 -6.36 16.10
CA ALA A 36 20.77 -6.34 15.37
C ALA A 36 20.91 -5.71 13.97
N SER A 37 21.80 -4.73 13.80
CA SER A 37 22.10 -4.16 12.49
C SER A 37 22.79 -5.17 11.58
N GLU A 38 23.84 -5.83 12.05
CA GLU A 38 24.57 -6.85 11.28
C GLU A 38 23.66 -8.04 10.92
N GLN A 39 22.80 -8.48 11.84
CA GLN A 39 21.81 -9.54 11.56
C GLN A 39 20.88 -9.16 10.40
N ARG A 40 20.44 -7.90 10.32
CA ARG A 40 19.59 -7.43 9.21
C ARG A 40 20.36 -7.37 7.89
N GLU A 41 21.63 -6.97 7.91
CA GLU A 41 22.45 -6.99 6.69
C GLU A 41 22.68 -8.42 6.21
N ILE A 42 22.99 -9.36 7.11
CA ILE A 42 23.09 -10.79 6.77
C ILE A 42 21.80 -11.32 6.13
N GLU A 43 20.63 -10.96 6.69
CA GLU A 43 19.33 -11.37 6.11
C GLU A 43 19.11 -10.79 4.70
N LYS A 44 19.53 -9.55 4.45
CA LYS A 44 19.46 -8.94 3.11
C LYS A 44 20.40 -9.64 2.15
N ASP A 45 21.64 -9.88 2.57
CA ASP A 45 22.65 -10.55 1.75
C ASP A 45 22.19 -11.96 1.36
N TYR A 46 21.60 -12.72 2.29
CA TYR A 46 21.03 -14.03 1.97
C TYR A 46 19.89 -13.95 0.94
N LYS A 47 19.02 -12.93 1.02
CA LYS A 47 17.98 -12.72 0.00
C LYS A 47 18.60 -12.40 -1.35
N THR A 48 19.56 -11.48 -1.40
CA THR A 48 20.25 -11.11 -2.65
C THR A 48 20.96 -12.31 -3.28
N ILE A 49 21.65 -13.13 -2.48
CA ILE A 49 22.28 -14.36 -2.96
C ILE A 49 21.23 -15.33 -3.52
N GLY A 50 20.13 -15.55 -2.78
CA GLY A 50 19.05 -16.44 -3.23
C GLY A 50 18.36 -15.96 -4.50
N GLU A 51 18.14 -14.66 -4.64
CA GLU A 51 17.58 -14.03 -5.85
C GLU A 51 18.52 -14.21 -7.05
N TRP A 52 19.81 -13.91 -6.88
CA TRP A 52 20.83 -14.13 -7.89
C TRP A 52 20.89 -15.62 -8.31
N TYR A 53 20.90 -16.53 -7.34
CA TYR A 53 20.90 -17.95 -7.58
C TYR A 53 19.68 -18.42 -8.38
N MET A 54 18.48 -17.94 -8.03
CA MET A 54 17.25 -18.25 -8.75
C MET A 54 17.15 -17.59 -10.13
N ALA A 55 18.00 -16.61 -10.46
CA ALA A 55 18.06 -15.99 -11.77
C ALA A 55 19.02 -16.73 -12.71
N GLU A 56 20.19 -17.16 -12.21
CA GLU A 56 21.25 -17.74 -13.05
C GLU A 56 21.31 -19.28 -12.98
N HIS A 57 20.91 -19.88 -11.86
CA HIS A 57 21.21 -21.28 -11.54
C HIS A 57 19.98 -22.10 -11.12
N ALA A 58 18.77 -21.61 -11.40
CA ALA A 58 17.53 -22.24 -10.94
C ALA A 58 17.30 -23.67 -11.48
N ASP A 59 17.94 -24.05 -12.59
CA ASP A 59 17.82 -25.38 -13.20
C ASP A 59 18.96 -26.34 -12.79
N GLU A 60 19.99 -25.81 -12.14
CA GLU A 60 21.15 -26.55 -11.63
C GLU A 60 21.10 -26.67 -10.09
N ALA A 61 19.89 -26.65 -9.53
CA ALA A 61 19.66 -26.74 -8.10
C ALA A 61 20.18 -28.06 -7.50
N PRO A 62 21.05 -28.00 -6.46
CA PRO A 62 21.38 -29.18 -5.67
C PRO A 62 20.12 -29.83 -5.11
N GLU A 63 20.12 -31.16 -5.03
CA GLU A 63 19.00 -31.95 -4.50
C GLU A 63 18.54 -31.47 -3.11
N ALA A 64 19.48 -31.03 -2.27
CA ALA A 64 19.22 -30.52 -0.92
C ALA A 64 18.30 -29.28 -0.87
N ILE A 65 18.22 -28.51 -1.96
CA ILE A 65 17.37 -27.30 -2.04
C ILE A 65 16.34 -27.39 -3.17
N ALA A 66 16.23 -28.54 -3.84
CA ALA A 66 15.35 -28.71 -5.00
C ALA A 66 13.88 -28.42 -4.65
N ASP A 67 13.42 -28.85 -3.47
CA ASP A 67 12.05 -28.60 -3.00
C ASP A 67 11.76 -27.10 -2.82
N VAL A 68 12.73 -26.36 -2.27
CA VAL A 68 12.59 -24.92 -2.04
C VAL A 68 12.61 -24.17 -3.37
N VAL A 69 13.51 -24.54 -4.28
CA VAL A 69 13.59 -23.98 -5.64
C VAL A 69 12.29 -24.24 -6.41
N ALA A 70 11.74 -25.45 -6.33
CA ALA A 70 10.46 -25.80 -6.95
C ALA A 70 9.30 -24.98 -6.35
N ALA A 71 9.26 -24.82 -5.02
CA ALA A 71 8.27 -23.97 -4.35
C ALA A 71 8.35 -22.50 -4.80
N VAL A 72 9.57 -21.96 -4.98
CA VAL A 72 9.76 -20.60 -5.49
C VAL A 72 9.27 -20.48 -6.94
N LYS A 73 9.57 -21.46 -7.82
CA LYS A 73 9.06 -21.48 -9.21
C LYS A 73 7.53 -21.50 -9.24
N ALA A 74 6.91 -22.41 -8.48
CA ALA A 74 5.45 -22.50 -8.37
C ALA A 74 4.81 -21.21 -7.82
N ALA A 75 5.46 -20.56 -6.84
CA ALA A 75 5.00 -19.28 -6.32
C ALA A 75 5.07 -18.16 -7.37
N LYS A 76 6.14 -18.11 -8.19
CA LYS A 76 6.27 -17.14 -9.29
C LYS A 76 5.17 -17.33 -10.35
N GLU A 77 4.87 -18.57 -10.72
CA GLU A 77 3.77 -18.89 -11.64
C GLU A 77 2.42 -18.43 -11.08
N LYS A 78 2.15 -18.75 -9.80
CA LYS A 78 0.92 -18.32 -9.12
C LYS A 78 0.80 -16.79 -9.04
N ILE A 79 1.90 -16.07 -8.84
CA ILE A 79 1.89 -14.60 -8.86
C ILE A 79 1.48 -14.11 -10.25
N ALA A 80 2.08 -14.65 -11.31
CA ALA A 80 1.74 -14.27 -12.69
C ALA A 80 0.26 -14.54 -13.02
N GLU A 81 -0.29 -15.67 -12.56
CA GLU A 81 -1.72 -15.97 -12.68
C GLU A 81 -2.58 -14.94 -11.95
N LEU A 82 -2.26 -14.62 -10.70
CA LEU A 82 -3.01 -13.65 -9.90
C LEU A 82 -2.93 -12.23 -10.48
N GLU A 83 -1.79 -11.84 -11.03
CA GLU A 83 -1.60 -10.57 -11.72
C GLU A 83 -2.45 -10.49 -12.99
N ASN A 84 -2.48 -11.57 -13.79
CA ASN A 84 -3.33 -11.65 -14.96
C ASN A 84 -4.82 -11.61 -14.58
N MET A 85 -5.24 -12.34 -13.55
CA MET A 85 -6.61 -12.27 -13.04
C MET A 85 -6.99 -10.87 -12.55
N LYS A 86 -6.06 -10.16 -11.90
CA LYS A 86 -6.25 -8.78 -11.46
C LYS A 86 -6.43 -7.85 -12.65
N GLU A 87 -5.63 -8.02 -13.71
CA GLU A 87 -5.75 -7.21 -14.93
C GLU A 87 -7.04 -7.50 -15.69
N GLN A 88 -7.43 -8.77 -15.83
CA GLN A 88 -8.71 -9.15 -16.44
C GLN A 88 -9.92 -8.57 -15.70
N ARG A 89 -9.88 -8.56 -14.35
CA ARG A 89 -10.93 -7.92 -13.56
C ARG A 89 -10.94 -6.41 -13.74
N ARG A 90 -9.77 -5.77 -13.82
CA ARG A 90 -9.67 -4.33 -14.08
C ARG A 90 -10.20 -3.97 -15.46
N ALA A 91 -9.85 -4.74 -16.49
CA ALA A 91 -10.34 -4.53 -17.85
C ALA A 91 -11.86 -4.76 -17.94
N ALA A 92 -12.38 -5.78 -17.24
CA ALA A 92 -13.83 -5.99 -17.13
C ALA A 92 -14.54 -4.84 -16.41
N ASP A 93 -13.95 -4.27 -15.35
CA ASP A 93 -14.48 -3.08 -14.68
C ASP A 93 -14.39 -1.82 -15.56
N GLU A 94 -13.37 -1.69 -16.42
CA GLU A 94 -13.29 -0.63 -17.43
C GLU A 94 -14.31 -0.83 -18.55
N ASP A 95 -14.57 -2.06 -19.01
CA ASP A 95 -15.64 -2.37 -19.96
C ASP A 95 -17.02 -2.13 -19.33
N VAL A 96 -17.20 -2.38 -18.03
CA VAL A 96 -18.39 -1.97 -17.28
C VAL A 96 -18.47 -0.44 -17.23
N LEU A 97 -17.38 0.30 -16.99
CA LEU A 97 -17.40 1.77 -17.04
C LEU A 97 -17.59 2.35 -18.44
N HIS A 98 -17.25 1.63 -19.52
CA HIS A 98 -17.56 2.01 -20.91
C HIS A 98 -18.97 1.57 -21.32
N ALA A 99 -19.51 0.48 -20.75
CA ALA A 99 -20.91 0.05 -20.92
C ALA A 99 -21.88 0.86 -20.05
N GLU A 100 -21.43 1.37 -18.89
CA GLU A 100 -22.10 2.32 -18.00
C GLU A 100 -21.73 3.77 -18.37
N GLY A 101 -20.73 3.94 -19.25
CA GLY A 101 -20.43 5.14 -20.03
C GLY A 101 -21.30 5.24 -21.29
N ALA A 102 -21.97 4.16 -21.69
CA ALA A 102 -23.38 4.30 -22.05
C ALA A 102 -24.14 4.50 -20.74
N VAL A 103 -24.06 5.73 -20.22
CA VAL A 103 -25.31 6.35 -19.79
C VAL A 103 -26.26 6.06 -20.94
N VAL A 104 -27.21 5.16 -20.68
CA VAL A 104 -28.54 5.36 -21.20
C VAL A 104 -28.91 6.72 -20.65
N GLU A 105 -28.44 7.77 -21.32
CA GLU A 105 -29.24 8.95 -21.51
C GLU A 105 -30.50 8.32 -22.09
N GLU A 106 -31.47 8.08 -21.21
CA GLU A 106 -32.86 8.18 -21.57
C GLU A 106 -32.97 9.57 -22.20
N GLN A 107 -32.58 9.64 -23.47
CA GLN A 107 -33.15 10.52 -24.45
C GLN A 107 -34.60 10.07 -24.51
N GLN A 108 -35.37 10.45 -23.49
CA GLN A 108 -36.71 10.89 -23.76
C GLN A 108 -36.51 11.96 -24.84
N PRO A 109 -36.98 11.72 -26.08
CA PRO A 109 -36.83 12.71 -27.13
C PRO A 109 -37.41 14.01 -26.56
N PRO A 110 -36.73 15.16 -26.73
CA PRO A 110 -37.28 16.43 -26.29
C PRO A 110 -38.62 16.56 -27.01
N VAL A 111 -39.72 16.42 -26.27
CA VAL A 111 -41.06 16.63 -26.81
C VAL A 111 -41.20 18.13 -26.97
N GLU A 112 -40.68 18.64 -28.09
CA GLU A 112 -40.87 20.01 -28.52
C GLU A 112 -42.36 20.25 -28.74
N ARG A 113 -42.98 21.03 -27.86
CA ARG A 113 -44.41 21.34 -27.96
C ARG A 113 -44.55 22.60 -28.79
N VAL A 114 -45.37 22.54 -29.83
CA VAL A 114 -45.73 23.69 -30.65
C VAL A 114 -46.76 24.52 -29.90
N CYS A 115 -46.49 25.79 -29.69
CA CYS A 115 -47.44 26.68 -29.02
C CYS A 115 -48.71 26.83 -29.86
N PRO A 116 -49.91 26.52 -29.32
CA PRO A 116 -51.15 26.61 -30.09
C PRO A 116 -51.56 28.06 -30.41
N VAL A 117 -50.92 29.05 -29.80
CA VAL A 117 -51.25 30.48 -29.97
C VAL A 117 -50.40 31.13 -31.06
N CYS A 118 -49.09 30.85 -31.11
CA CYS A 118 -48.18 31.50 -32.07
C CYS A 118 -47.36 30.54 -32.95
N GLY A 119 -47.45 29.22 -32.72
CA GLY A 119 -46.75 28.22 -33.52
C GLY A 119 -45.28 28.01 -33.18
N ASN A 120 -44.74 28.68 -32.17
CA ASN A 120 -43.34 28.53 -31.75
C ASN A 120 -43.12 27.24 -30.95
N THR A 121 -42.05 26.50 -31.24
CA THR A 121 -41.65 25.30 -30.49
C THR A 121 -40.81 25.66 -29.26
N SER A 122 -41.18 25.11 -28.11
CA SER A 122 -40.42 25.24 -26.87
C SER A 122 -40.73 24.09 -25.90
N ASP A 123 -39.79 23.82 -25.01
CA ASP A 123 -39.84 22.80 -23.95
C ASP A 123 -40.31 23.36 -22.58
N GLY A 124 -40.46 24.68 -22.46
CA GLY A 124 -40.90 25.35 -21.24
C GLY A 124 -42.41 25.33 -21.00
N LYS A 125 -42.84 25.49 -19.73
CA LYS A 125 -44.25 25.61 -19.31
C LYS A 125 -44.99 26.81 -19.92
N PHE A 126 -44.25 27.81 -20.42
CA PHE A 126 -44.80 28.99 -21.08
C PHE A 126 -44.03 29.25 -22.37
N CYS A 127 -44.73 29.67 -23.42
CA CYS A 127 -44.12 29.98 -24.70
C CYS A 127 -43.22 31.23 -24.58
N PRO A 128 -41.94 31.17 -24.98
CA PRO A 128 -41.01 32.30 -24.87
C PRO A 128 -41.36 33.46 -25.82
N GLN A 129 -42.16 33.21 -26.86
CA GLN A 129 -42.45 34.21 -27.90
C GLN A 129 -43.77 34.95 -27.66
N CYS A 130 -44.76 34.32 -27.00
CA CYS A 130 -46.07 34.93 -26.75
C CYS A 130 -46.58 34.82 -25.31
N GLY A 131 -45.84 34.14 -24.41
CA GLY A 131 -46.17 34.02 -22.98
C GLY A 131 -47.34 33.08 -22.64
N ALA A 132 -47.92 32.40 -23.62
CA ALA A 132 -49.07 31.51 -23.38
C ALA A 132 -48.63 30.26 -22.59
N PRO A 133 -49.44 29.77 -21.64
CA PRO A 133 -49.17 28.52 -20.94
C PRO A 133 -49.25 27.34 -21.90
N MET A 134 -48.18 26.56 -21.96
CA MET A 134 -48.09 25.31 -22.71
C MET A 134 -48.63 24.23 -21.76
N GLY A 135 -49.86 23.74 -22.00
CA GLY A 135 -50.52 22.75 -21.14
C GLY A 135 -49.64 21.52 -20.88
N GLU A 136 -49.81 20.88 -19.70
CA GLU A 136 -49.04 19.69 -19.26
C GLU A 136 -48.96 18.57 -20.28
#